data_AF-A0A1Q9QV38-F1
#
_entry.id   AF-A0A1Q9QV38-F1
#
_cell.length_a   1.000
_cell.length_b   1.000
_cell.length_c   1.000
_cell.angle_alpha   90.00
_cell.angle_beta   90.00
_cell.angle_gamma   90.00
#
_symmetry.space_group_name_H-M   'P 1'
#
loop_
_entity.id
_entity.type
_entity.pdbx_description
1 polymer ?
#
loop_
_entity_poly.entity_id
_entity_poly.type
_entity_poly.pdbx_seq_one_letter_code
_entity_poly.pdbx_strand_id
1 'polypeptide(L)'
;MKKMIMLLTLLSPAGAFAFENPCANGCTIDQIKAFNKANYKSTEQIIREAEETERLMYEEWLKEHNEAQARADALPKAKYVAKPPYWTCVAGTYEKATAILGDDAREHISVSIGETIDKCVFTVKQFYPDGKACDNLAALSGIAKFTPGVYGEEECRFEKEKWEATKDFADVMYTPAWTTAIDKKYRAALKPVTEKHVDRVRKLQEQEKAKEVTK
;
A
#
# COMPACT_ATOMS: atom_id res chain seq x y z
N MET A 1 -1.11 21.22 27.01
CA MET A 1 0.18 20.63 27.41
C MET A 1 0.50 19.48 26.46
N LYS A 2 1.28 19.75 25.40
CA LYS A 2 1.71 18.79 24.36
C LYS A 2 3.23 18.83 24.30
N LYS A 3 3.91 17.89 24.97
CA LYS A 3 5.35 17.65 24.83
C LYS A 3 5.60 16.17 25.07
N MET A 4 5.42 15.34 24.04
CA MET A 4 5.90 13.96 24.07
C MET A 4 5.93 13.28 22.70
N ILE A 5 6.36 13.96 21.63
CA ILE A 5 6.72 13.27 20.39
C ILE A 5 7.88 14.02 19.73
N MET A 6 9.11 13.57 19.99
CA MET A 6 10.27 13.61 19.09
C MET A 6 11.50 13.12 19.88
N LEU A 7 11.48 11.85 20.26
CA LEU A 7 12.67 11.19 20.82
C LEU A 7 12.87 9.77 20.24
N LEU A 8 12.19 9.45 19.13
CA LEU A 8 12.37 8.16 18.44
C LEU A 8 13.29 8.24 17.22
N THR A 9 13.62 9.42 16.71
CA THR A 9 14.61 9.58 15.63
C THR A 9 16.06 9.47 16.10
N LEU A 10 16.30 9.39 17.42
CA LEU A 10 17.62 9.16 18.01
C LEU A 10 17.98 7.66 18.15
N LEU A 11 17.09 6.76 17.74
CA LEU A 11 17.29 5.31 17.80
C LEU A 11 17.30 4.65 16.40
N SER A 12 17.59 5.42 15.35
CA SER A 12 18.02 4.81 14.09
C SER A 12 19.29 4.01 14.36
N PRO A 13 19.29 2.67 14.17
CA PRO A 13 20.49 1.88 14.31
C PRO A 13 21.54 2.44 13.35
N ALA A 14 22.81 2.37 13.76
CA ALA A 14 24.00 2.88 13.09
C ALA A 14 24.29 2.28 11.68
N GLY A 15 23.26 1.90 10.92
CA GLY A 15 23.31 1.36 9.56
C GLY A 15 23.01 2.36 8.44
N ALA A 16 22.65 3.62 8.75
CA ALA A 16 22.42 4.66 7.74
C ALA A 16 23.71 5.30 7.18
N PHE A 17 24.89 4.91 7.69
CA PHE A 17 26.20 5.29 7.15
C PHE A 17 26.88 4.14 6.40
N ALA A 18 26.12 3.33 5.65
CA ALA A 18 26.72 2.39 4.72
C ALA A 18 26.99 3.09 3.38
N PHE A 19 27.94 4.03 3.37
CA PHE A 19 28.67 4.31 2.13
C PHE A 19 29.33 3.00 1.70
N GLU A 20 29.27 2.66 0.40
CA GLU A 20 30.11 1.60 -0.17
C GLU A 20 31.55 1.83 0.31
N ASN A 21 32.06 0.96 1.19
CA ASN A 21 33.39 1.15 1.74
C ASN A 21 34.39 0.95 0.59
N PRO A 22 35.04 2.02 0.08
CA PRO A 22 35.92 1.90 -1.08
C PRO A 22 37.17 1.05 -0.77
N CYS A 23 37.36 0.68 0.50
CA CYS A 23 38.46 -0.13 0.99
C CYS A 23 38.07 -1.55 1.40
N ALA A 24 36.89 -2.04 0.99
CA ALA A 24 36.47 -3.43 1.24
C ALA A 24 37.47 -4.49 0.73
N ASN A 25 38.30 -4.16 -0.26
CA ASN A 25 39.35 -5.02 -0.82
C ASN A 25 40.79 -4.57 -0.47
N GLY A 26 40.95 -3.69 0.53
CA GLY A 26 42.24 -3.14 0.96
C GLY A 26 42.64 -1.87 0.22
N CYS A 27 43.01 -0.83 0.98
CA CYS A 27 43.50 0.45 0.46
C CYS A 27 44.87 0.77 1.05
N THR A 28 45.66 1.57 0.35
CA THR A 28 46.84 2.23 0.93
C THR A 28 46.43 3.47 1.73
N ILE A 29 47.26 3.89 2.69
CA ILE A 29 47.01 5.08 3.53
C ILE A 29 46.82 6.34 2.66
N ASP A 30 47.52 6.44 1.54
CA ASP A 30 47.43 7.61 0.65
C ASP A 30 46.11 7.65 -0.12
N GLN A 31 45.55 6.49 -0.48
CA GLN A 31 44.20 6.40 -1.08
C GLN A 31 43.12 6.81 -0.09
N ILE A 32 43.24 6.40 1.18
CA ILE A 32 42.32 6.79 2.25
C ILE A 32 42.38 8.31 2.48
N LYS A 33 43.58 8.89 2.51
CA LYS A 33 43.75 10.35 2.66
C LYS A 33 43.19 11.13 1.47
N ALA A 34 43.39 10.65 0.24
CA ALA A 34 42.84 11.27 -0.96
C ALA A 34 41.30 11.21 -0.98
N PHE A 35 40.71 10.07 -0.64
CA PHE A 35 39.26 9.89 -0.55
C PHE A 35 38.65 10.77 0.54
N ASN A 36 39.25 10.79 1.73
CA ASN A 36 38.78 11.64 2.83
C ASN A 36 38.89 13.12 2.47
N LYS A 37 39.96 13.54 1.77
CA LYS A 37 40.12 14.92 1.30
C LYS A 37 39.12 15.30 0.22
N ALA A 38 38.77 14.37 -0.68
CA ALA A 38 37.80 14.59 -1.74
C ALA A 38 36.35 14.63 -1.23
N ASN A 39 36.04 13.86 -0.18
CA ASN A 39 34.71 13.77 0.42
C ASN A 39 34.59 14.57 1.73
N TYR A 40 35.60 15.37 2.08
CA TYR A 40 35.56 16.25 3.24
C TYR A 40 34.54 17.36 2.96
N LYS A 41 33.36 17.24 3.55
CA LYS A 41 32.38 18.33 3.63
C LYS A 41 32.57 19.06 4.95
N SER A 42 32.58 20.39 4.90
CA SER A 42 32.55 21.16 6.15
C SER A 42 31.19 20.94 6.84
N THR A 43 31.15 21.11 8.16
CA THR A 43 29.90 21.03 8.92
C THR A 43 28.84 21.99 8.37
N GLU A 44 29.24 23.18 7.92
CA GLU A 44 28.33 24.15 7.28
C GLU A 44 27.77 23.67 5.94
N GLN A 45 28.55 22.97 5.11
CA GLN A 45 28.06 22.38 3.86
C GLN A 45 27.05 21.28 4.13
N ILE A 46 27.31 20.44 5.13
CA ILE A 46 26.38 19.36 5.54
C ILE A 46 25.07 19.96 6.03
N ILE A 47 25.12 21.02 6.85
CA ILE A 47 23.91 21.69 7.35
C ILE A 47 23.10 22.30 6.21
N ARG A 48 23.74 23.01 5.27
CA ARG A 48 23.03 23.60 4.12
C ARG A 48 22.38 22.57 3.21
N GLU A 49 23.07 21.45 2.93
CA GLU A 49 22.50 20.36 2.13
C GLU A 49 21.31 19.70 2.84
N ALA A 50 21.38 19.53 4.16
CA ALA A 50 20.28 19.00 4.95
C ALA A 50 19.06 19.94 4.95
N GLU A 51 19.28 21.24 5.17
CA GLU A 51 18.21 22.26 5.12
C GLU A 51 17.54 22.33 3.74
N GLU A 52 18.32 22.22 2.66
CA GLU A 52 17.79 22.20 1.30
C GLU A 52 16.99 20.92 1.01
N THR A 53 17.47 19.77 1.51
CA THR A 53 16.77 18.48 1.37
C THR A 53 15.44 18.50 2.14
N GLU A 54 15.45 19.00 3.38
CA GLU A 54 14.22 19.14 4.19
C GLU A 54 13.21 20.08 3.53
N ARG A 55 13.68 21.21 2.97
CA ARG A 55 12.81 22.13 2.23
C ARG A 55 12.16 21.45 1.02
N LEU A 56 12.93 20.75 0.20
CA LEU A 56 12.40 20.06 -0.99
C LEU A 56 11.39 18.97 -0.61
N MET A 57 11.70 18.17 0.42
CA MET A 57 10.76 17.17 0.94
C MET A 57 9.47 17.80 1.48
N TYR A 58 9.57 18.95 2.15
CA TYR A 58 8.42 19.67 2.67
C TYR A 58 7.54 20.25 1.55
N GLU A 59 8.16 20.80 0.50
CA GLU A 59 7.45 21.28 -0.70
C GLU A 59 6.71 20.15 -1.41
N GLU A 60 7.35 18.99 -1.55
CA GLU A 60 6.74 17.79 -2.15
C GLU A 60 5.58 17.26 -1.29
N TRP A 61 5.77 17.17 0.02
CA TRP A 61 4.71 16.78 0.95
C TRP A 61 3.52 17.73 0.92
N LEU A 62 3.76 19.06 0.86
CA LEU A 62 2.67 20.05 0.75
C LEU A 62 1.89 19.87 -0.54
N LYS A 63 2.58 19.60 -1.65
CA LYS A 63 1.94 19.35 -2.94
C LYS A 63 1.06 18.09 -2.88
N GLU A 64 1.59 16.98 -2.39
CA GLU A 64 0.84 15.72 -2.23
C GLU A 64 -0.36 15.90 -1.29
N HIS A 65 -0.17 16.60 -0.17
CA HIS A 65 -1.23 16.88 0.79
C HIS A 65 -2.35 17.72 0.16
N ASN A 66 -2.00 18.77 -0.59
CA ASN A 66 -2.98 19.61 -1.26
C ASN A 66 -3.73 18.85 -2.35
N GLU A 67 -3.05 17.99 -3.12
CA GLU A 67 -3.68 17.12 -4.11
C GLU A 67 -4.61 16.09 -3.46
N ALA A 68 -4.20 15.47 -2.35
CA ALA A 68 -5.02 14.52 -1.60
C ALA A 68 -6.25 15.20 -1.00
N GLN A 69 -6.10 16.41 -0.46
CA GLN A 69 -7.21 17.17 0.09
C GLN A 69 -8.17 17.67 -0.99
N ALA A 70 -7.66 18.10 -2.14
CA ALA A 70 -8.51 18.44 -3.29
C ALA A 70 -9.30 17.23 -3.82
N ARG A 71 -8.69 16.03 -3.84
CA ARG A 71 -9.40 14.78 -4.15
C ARG A 71 -10.49 14.50 -3.12
N ALA A 72 -10.20 14.65 -1.83
CA ALA A 72 -11.18 14.46 -0.76
C ALA A 72 -12.34 15.46 -0.82
N ASP A 73 -12.06 16.73 -1.13
CA ASP A 73 -13.06 17.79 -1.27
C ASP A 73 -13.92 17.64 -2.54
N ALA A 74 -13.36 17.02 -3.59
CA ALA A 74 -14.07 16.68 -4.82
C ALA A 74 -14.99 15.46 -4.66
N LEU A 75 -14.83 14.66 -3.60
CA LEU A 75 -15.76 13.57 -3.31
C LEU A 75 -17.12 14.15 -2.92
N PRO A 76 -18.23 13.58 -3.43
CA PRO A 76 -19.56 14.04 -3.08
C PRO A 76 -19.79 13.95 -1.57
N LYS A 77 -19.97 15.11 -0.92
CA LYS A 77 -20.25 15.19 0.51
C LYS A 77 -21.56 14.44 0.81
N ALA A 78 -21.51 13.51 1.75
CA ALA A 78 -22.63 12.65 2.12
C ALA A 78 -23.89 13.50 2.40
N LYS A 79 -24.87 13.44 1.50
CA LYS A 79 -26.19 14.02 1.74
C LYS A 79 -26.86 13.19 2.83
N TYR A 80 -27.33 13.85 3.89
CA TYR A 80 -28.10 13.19 4.93
C TYR A 80 -29.36 12.58 4.31
N VAL A 81 -29.45 11.24 4.30
CA VAL A 81 -30.66 10.50 3.92
C VAL A 81 -31.37 10.09 5.20
N ALA A 82 -32.67 10.39 5.31
CA ALA A 82 -33.48 9.99 6.45
C ALA A 82 -33.39 8.47 6.63
N LYS A 83 -32.91 8.03 7.81
CA LYS A 83 -32.65 6.61 8.08
C LYS A 83 -33.97 5.85 8.23
N PRO A 84 -34.14 4.68 7.58
CA PRO A 84 -35.30 3.83 7.79
C PRO A 84 -35.36 3.33 9.26
N PRO A 85 -36.54 2.94 9.75
CA PRO A 85 -36.76 2.56 11.16
C PRO A 85 -35.93 1.34 11.62
N TYR A 86 -35.35 0.58 10.70
CA TYR A 86 -34.43 -0.53 10.99
C TYR A 86 -33.08 -0.24 10.34
N TRP A 87 -32.17 0.37 11.10
CA TRP A 87 -30.80 0.59 10.68
C TRP A 87 -29.93 -0.61 11.06
N THR A 88 -29.62 -1.46 10.10
CA THR A 88 -28.78 -2.64 10.33
C THR A 88 -27.29 -2.26 10.25
N CYS A 89 -26.43 -3.03 10.91
CA CYS A 89 -24.98 -2.87 10.77
C CYS A 89 -24.53 -2.90 9.29
N VAL A 90 -25.18 -3.72 8.45
CA VAL A 90 -24.91 -3.83 7.01
C VAL A 90 -25.21 -2.51 6.30
N ALA A 91 -26.40 -1.94 6.54
CA ALA A 91 -26.77 -0.64 5.99
C ALA A 91 -25.82 0.48 6.47
N GLY A 92 -25.45 0.45 7.75
CA GLY A 92 -24.46 1.34 8.35
C GLY A 92 -23.08 1.27 7.70
N THR A 93 -22.63 0.06 7.39
CA THR A 93 -21.33 -0.17 6.77
C THR A 93 -21.34 0.32 5.32
N TYR A 94 -22.39 0.02 4.55
CA TYR A 94 -22.53 0.52 3.17
C TYR A 94 -22.60 2.05 3.10
N GLU A 95 -23.32 2.72 4.01
CA GLU A 95 -23.37 4.19 4.08
C GLU A 95 -21.97 4.77 4.28
N LYS A 96 -21.22 4.27 5.28
CA LYS A 96 -19.86 4.74 5.57
C LYS A 96 -18.88 4.42 4.44
N ALA A 97 -18.98 3.22 3.86
CA ALA A 97 -18.13 2.80 2.76
C ALA A 97 -18.37 3.65 1.50
N THR A 98 -19.64 4.00 1.21
CA THR A 98 -19.99 4.86 0.06
C THR A 98 -19.33 6.23 0.20
N ALA A 99 -19.32 6.79 1.42
CA ALA A 99 -18.63 8.06 1.69
C ALA A 99 -17.10 7.97 1.50
N ILE A 100 -16.48 6.83 1.79
CA ILE A 100 -15.04 6.59 1.60
C ILE A 100 -14.71 6.41 0.11
N LEU A 101 -15.53 5.63 -0.60
CA LEU A 101 -15.25 5.22 -1.98
C LEU A 101 -15.68 6.28 -3.02
N GLY A 102 -16.59 7.18 -2.64
CA GLY A 102 -17.13 8.22 -3.52
C GLY A 102 -18.23 7.76 -4.47
N ASP A 103 -18.51 6.45 -4.52
CA ASP A 103 -19.52 5.77 -5.36
C ASP A 103 -20.28 4.71 -4.54
N ASP A 104 -21.29 4.05 -5.13
CA ASP A 104 -22.06 3.01 -4.44
C ASP A 104 -21.14 1.86 -3.99
N ALA A 105 -20.93 1.76 -2.67
CA ALA A 105 -20.07 0.75 -2.08
C ALA A 105 -20.50 -0.69 -2.40
N ARG A 106 -21.75 -0.93 -2.82
CA ARG A 106 -22.25 -2.27 -3.19
C ARG A 106 -21.57 -2.83 -4.44
N GLU A 107 -21.05 -1.96 -5.30
CA GLU A 107 -20.30 -2.32 -6.51
C GLU A 107 -18.89 -2.83 -6.16
N HIS A 108 -18.28 -2.25 -5.12
CA HIS A 108 -16.89 -2.53 -4.76
C HIS A 108 -16.74 -3.57 -3.65
N ILE A 109 -17.71 -3.64 -2.71
CA ILE A 109 -17.64 -4.54 -1.55
C ILE A 109 -18.96 -5.31 -1.31
N SER A 110 -18.82 -6.49 -0.71
CA SER A 110 -19.93 -7.22 -0.11
C SER A 110 -19.86 -7.07 1.40
N VAL A 111 -20.96 -6.73 2.06
CA VAL A 111 -21.02 -6.65 3.53
C VAL A 111 -21.99 -7.71 4.04
N SER A 112 -21.56 -8.49 5.02
CA SER A 112 -22.39 -9.47 5.71
C SER A 112 -22.33 -9.29 7.23
N ILE A 113 -23.32 -9.82 7.92
CA ILE A 113 -23.29 -9.91 9.39
C ILE A 113 -22.21 -10.92 9.76
N GLY A 114 -21.31 -10.52 10.66
CA GLY A 114 -20.24 -11.34 11.20
C GLY A 114 -20.68 -12.16 12.41
N GLU A 115 -19.74 -12.46 13.31
CA GLU A 115 -19.98 -13.33 14.49
C GLU A 115 -21.09 -12.84 15.43
N THR A 116 -21.40 -11.54 15.42
CA THR A 116 -22.52 -10.96 16.19
C THR A 116 -23.33 -10.03 15.29
N ILE A 117 -24.64 -9.87 15.59
CA ILE A 117 -25.58 -9.04 14.80
C ILE A 117 -25.07 -7.59 14.59
N ASP A 118 -24.30 -7.07 15.55
CA ASP A 118 -23.74 -5.71 15.52
C ASP A 118 -22.34 -5.61 14.88
N LYS A 119 -21.71 -6.73 14.52
CA LYS A 119 -20.38 -6.75 13.90
C LYS A 119 -20.53 -7.16 12.46
N CYS A 120 -20.24 -6.26 11.53
CA CYS A 120 -20.22 -6.58 10.12
C CYS A 120 -18.82 -6.95 9.67
N VAL A 121 -18.80 -7.81 8.67
CA VAL A 121 -17.61 -8.13 7.90
C VAL A 121 -17.81 -7.72 6.45
N PHE A 122 -16.72 -7.44 5.75
CA PHE A 122 -16.78 -7.11 4.33
C PHE A 122 -15.77 -7.89 3.49
N THR A 123 -16.13 -8.20 2.24
CA THR A 123 -15.23 -8.72 1.21
C THR A 123 -15.11 -7.73 0.07
N VAL A 124 -13.96 -7.71 -0.60
CA VAL A 124 -13.75 -6.95 -1.83
C VAL A 124 -14.37 -7.73 -2.99
N LYS A 125 -15.16 -7.04 -3.83
CA LYS A 125 -15.71 -7.58 -5.09
C LYS A 125 -14.92 -7.14 -6.31
N GLN A 126 -14.39 -5.93 -6.27
CA GLN A 126 -13.70 -5.29 -7.39
C GLN A 126 -12.28 -4.92 -6.98
N PHE A 127 -11.30 -5.42 -7.72
CA PHE A 127 -9.87 -5.33 -7.37
C PHE A 127 -9.12 -4.30 -8.21
N TYR A 128 -8.88 -4.55 -9.50
CA TYR A 128 -8.20 -3.62 -10.40
C TYR A 128 -8.78 -3.75 -11.83
N PRO A 129 -8.75 -2.69 -12.66
CA PRO A 129 -8.19 -1.36 -12.39
C PRO A 129 -9.11 -0.44 -11.57
N ASP A 130 -10.40 -0.77 -11.50
CA ASP A 130 -11.43 0.09 -10.92
C ASP A 130 -11.74 -0.23 -9.45
N GLY A 131 -10.95 -1.09 -8.80
CA GLY A 131 -11.24 -1.55 -7.43
C GLY A 131 -10.79 -0.56 -6.38
N LYS A 132 -11.58 0.51 -6.23
CA LYS A 132 -11.45 1.52 -5.17
C LYS A 132 -11.41 0.92 -3.76
N ALA A 133 -11.99 -0.26 -3.58
CA ALA A 133 -11.96 -0.97 -2.30
C ALA A 133 -10.56 -1.43 -1.90
N CYS A 134 -9.71 -1.83 -2.85
CA CYS A 134 -8.32 -2.20 -2.55
C CYS A 134 -7.47 -0.99 -2.18
N ASP A 135 -7.65 0.13 -2.87
CA ASP A 135 -6.93 1.37 -2.56
C ASP A 135 -7.36 1.97 -1.20
N ASN A 136 -8.61 1.72 -0.79
CA ASN A 136 -9.18 2.19 0.48
C ASN A 136 -9.31 1.09 1.54
N LEU A 137 -8.61 -0.05 1.39
CA LEU A 137 -8.81 -1.23 2.23
C LEU A 137 -8.59 -0.95 3.73
N ALA A 138 -7.60 -0.10 4.07
CA ALA A 138 -7.34 0.31 5.45
C ALA A 138 -8.50 1.14 6.04
N ALA A 139 -9.05 2.08 5.27
CA ALA A 139 -10.20 2.89 5.69
C ALA A 139 -11.47 2.02 5.84
N LEU A 140 -11.68 1.07 4.93
CA LEU A 140 -12.78 0.11 5.01
C LEU A 140 -12.63 -0.85 6.20
N SER A 141 -11.41 -1.27 6.52
CA SER A 141 -11.11 -2.08 7.70
C SER A 141 -11.34 -1.36 9.02
N GLY A 142 -11.34 -0.02 9.00
CA GLY A 142 -11.73 0.81 10.14
C GLY A 142 -13.23 0.86 10.42
N ILE A 143 -14.09 0.52 9.44
CA ILE A 143 -15.56 0.56 9.59
C ILE A 143 -16.18 -0.82 9.81
N ALA A 144 -15.60 -1.87 9.22
CA ALA A 144 -16.03 -3.25 9.37
C ALA A 144 -14.79 -4.16 9.27
N LYS A 145 -14.83 -5.33 9.91
CA LYS A 145 -13.70 -6.27 9.83
C LYS A 145 -13.67 -6.88 8.42
N PHE A 146 -12.52 -6.92 7.77
CA PHE A 146 -12.41 -7.68 6.52
C PHE A 146 -12.73 -9.16 6.79
N THR A 147 -13.66 -9.74 6.03
CA THR A 147 -14.05 -11.16 6.19
C THR A 147 -12.80 -12.02 6.01
N PRO A 148 -12.55 -13.00 6.89
CA PRO A 148 -11.35 -13.83 6.78
C PRO A 148 -11.36 -14.61 5.45
N GLY A 149 -10.46 -14.21 4.57
CA GLY A 149 -9.92 -14.94 3.43
C GLY A 149 -8.40 -14.74 3.47
N VAL A 150 -7.64 -15.64 2.84
CA VAL A 150 -6.18 -15.75 2.99
C VAL A 150 -5.49 -14.45 2.52
N TYR A 151 -5.16 -13.57 3.47
CA TYR A 151 -4.39 -12.33 3.28
C TYR A 151 -5.01 -11.31 2.30
N GLY A 152 -6.14 -10.68 2.65
CA GLY A 152 -6.83 -9.71 1.78
C GLY A 152 -5.97 -8.56 1.23
N GLU A 153 -4.98 -8.07 1.99
CA GLU A 153 -4.00 -7.09 1.50
C GLU A 153 -3.09 -7.67 0.39
N GLU A 154 -2.68 -8.93 0.54
CA GLU A 154 -1.90 -9.62 -0.47
C GLU A 154 -2.76 -9.97 -1.69
N GLU A 155 -4.04 -10.26 -1.51
CA GLU A 155 -4.99 -10.49 -2.61
C GLU A 155 -5.19 -9.22 -3.46
N CYS A 156 -5.40 -8.07 -2.82
CA CYS A 156 -5.44 -6.77 -3.50
C CYS A 156 -4.14 -6.46 -4.25
N ARG A 157 -2.99 -6.78 -3.66
CA ARG A 157 -1.69 -6.59 -4.30
C ARG A 157 -1.49 -7.54 -5.48
N PHE A 158 -1.88 -8.80 -5.33
CA PHE A 158 -1.79 -9.80 -6.38
C PHE A 158 -2.62 -9.42 -7.60
N GLU A 159 -3.88 -9.02 -7.41
CA GLU A 159 -4.74 -8.60 -8.52
C GLU A 159 -4.22 -7.34 -9.22
N LYS A 160 -3.59 -6.42 -8.48
CA LYS A 160 -2.88 -5.27 -9.06
C LYS A 160 -1.70 -5.69 -9.94
N GLU A 161 -0.75 -6.45 -9.38
CA GLU A 161 0.45 -6.90 -10.11
C GLU A 161 0.06 -7.75 -11.34
N LYS A 162 -0.99 -8.56 -11.21
CA LYS A 162 -1.56 -9.38 -12.28
C LYS A 162 -2.15 -8.52 -13.39
N TRP A 163 -2.94 -7.50 -13.03
CA TRP A 163 -3.48 -6.56 -14.01
C TRP A 163 -2.35 -5.80 -14.71
N GLU A 164 -1.36 -5.28 -13.98
CA GLU A 164 -0.21 -4.57 -14.56
C GLU A 164 0.58 -5.44 -15.55
N ALA A 165 0.77 -6.73 -15.23
CA ALA A 165 1.43 -7.70 -16.10
C ALA A 165 0.60 -8.10 -17.33
N THR A 166 -0.73 -7.89 -17.29
CA THR A 166 -1.64 -8.39 -18.32
C THR A 166 -2.47 -7.32 -19.03
N LYS A 167 -2.33 -6.04 -18.66
CA LYS A 167 -3.09 -4.92 -19.23
C LYS A 167 -2.96 -4.82 -20.75
N ASP A 168 -1.79 -5.13 -21.31
CA ASP A 168 -1.54 -5.06 -22.76
C ASP A 168 -2.28 -6.16 -23.54
N PHE A 169 -2.87 -7.13 -22.83
CA PHE A 169 -3.70 -8.20 -23.41
C PHE A 169 -5.20 -7.91 -23.29
N ALA A 170 -5.60 -6.86 -22.55
CA ALA A 170 -7.00 -6.60 -22.21
C ALA A 170 -7.90 -6.45 -23.46
N ASP A 171 -7.39 -5.78 -24.50
CA ASP A 171 -8.14 -5.54 -25.75
C ASP A 171 -8.28 -6.79 -26.64
N VAL A 172 -7.43 -7.79 -26.42
CA VAL A 172 -7.37 -9.01 -27.24
C VAL A 172 -8.00 -10.20 -26.52
N MET A 173 -8.09 -10.16 -25.20
CA MET A 173 -8.64 -11.21 -24.37
C MET A 173 -10.09 -11.51 -24.74
N TYR A 174 -10.42 -12.79 -24.91
CA TYR A 174 -11.75 -13.29 -25.31
C TYR A 174 -12.25 -12.83 -26.70
N THR A 175 -11.37 -12.28 -27.53
CA THR A 175 -11.68 -11.95 -28.93
C THR A 175 -11.17 -13.04 -29.89
N PRO A 176 -11.58 -13.05 -31.17
CA PRO A 176 -11.02 -13.94 -32.18
C PRO A 176 -9.50 -13.76 -32.40
N ALA A 177 -8.94 -12.61 -32.00
CA ALA A 177 -7.50 -12.38 -32.04
C ALA A 177 -6.74 -13.10 -30.92
N TRP A 178 -7.43 -13.74 -29.96
CA TRP A 178 -6.82 -14.57 -28.93
C TRP A 178 -6.30 -15.90 -29.49
N THR A 179 -5.06 -15.90 -29.97
CA THR A 179 -4.39 -17.09 -30.50
C THR A 179 -3.61 -17.84 -29.41
N THR A 180 -3.24 -19.10 -29.67
CA THR A 180 -2.36 -19.90 -28.80
C THR A 180 -1.02 -19.22 -28.51
N ALA A 181 -0.47 -18.46 -29.48
CA ALA A 181 0.76 -17.71 -29.29
C ALA A 181 0.58 -16.54 -28.30
N ILE A 182 -0.59 -15.90 -28.32
CA ILE A 182 -0.94 -14.80 -27.41
C ILE A 182 -1.24 -15.36 -26.01
N ASP A 183 -1.97 -16.47 -25.90
CA ASP A 183 -2.18 -17.18 -24.63
C ASP A 183 -0.84 -17.57 -23.97
N LYS A 184 0.12 -18.08 -24.77
CA LYS A 184 1.47 -18.40 -24.26
C LYS A 184 2.20 -17.17 -23.71
N LYS A 185 2.11 -16.02 -24.39
CA LYS A 185 2.70 -14.75 -23.92
C LYS A 185 2.02 -14.25 -22.64
N TYR A 186 0.68 -14.30 -22.60
CA TYR A 186 -0.11 -13.93 -21.43
C TYR A 186 0.27 -14.78 -20.21
N ARG A 187 0.33 -16.11 -20.36
CA ARG A 187 0.74 -17.01 -19.26
C ARG A 187 2.19 -16.78 -18.83
N ALA A 188 3.09 -16.49 -19.77
CA ALA A 188 4.47 -16.16 -19.46
C ALA A 188 4.59 -14.86 -18.65
N ALA A 189 3.77 -13.86 -18.94
CA ALA A 189 3.70 -12.61 -18.18
C ALA A 189 3.10 -12.81 -16.78
N LEU A 190 2.08 -13.67 -16.65
CA LEU A 190 1.45 -13.99 -15.36
C LEU A 190 2.32 -14.83 -14.43
N LYS A 191 3.09 -15.78 -14.98
CA LYS A 191 3.86 -16.75 -14.21
C LYS A 191 4.69 -16.14 -13.06
N PRO A 192 5.54 -15.11 -13.29
CA PRO A 192 6.32 -14.52 -12.21
C PRO A 192 5.47 -13.86 -11.12
N VAL A 193 4.31 -13.30 -11.47
CA VAL A 193 3.39 -12.68 -10.50
C VAL A 193 2.75 -13.75 -9.61
N THR A 194 2.25 -14.82 -10.23
CA THR A 194 1.66 -15.95 -9.49
C THR A 194 2.67 -16.64 -8.58
N GLU A 195 3.91 -16.84 -9.04
CA GLU A 195 4.98 -17.42 -8.22
C GLU A 195 5.33 -16.55 -7.01
N LYS A 196 5.41 -15.22 -7.18
CA LYS A 196 5.61 -14.27 -6.07
C LYS A 196 4.47 -14.33 -5.06
N HIS A 197 3.22 -14.36 -5.54
CA HIS A 197 2.05 -14.43 -4.67
C HIS A 197 2.05 -15.71 -3.83
N VAL A 198 2.29 -16.87 -4.44
CA VAL A 198 2.38 -18.15 -3.72
C VAL A 198 3.47 -18.12 -2.65
N ASP A 199 4.65 -17.56 -2.95
CA ASP A 199 5.73 -17.43 -1.97
C ASP A 199 5.35 -16.51 -0.79
N ARG A 200 4.71 -15.38 -1.06
CA ARG A 200 4.25 -14.44 -0.02
C ARG A 200 3.17 -15.05 0.86
N VAL A 201 2.16 -15.68 0.26
CA VAL A 201 1.09 -16.40 0.98
C VAL A 201 1.70 -17.48 1.87
N ARG A 202 2.65 -18.28 1.37
CA ARG A 202 3.35 -19.29 2.16
C ARG A 202 4.08 -18.67 3.36
N LYS A 203 4.83 -17.59 3.16
CA LYS A 203 5.54 -16.89 4.24
C LYS A 203 4.58 -16.35 5.31
N LEU A 204 3.43 -15.81 4.89
CA LEU A 204 2.42 -15.32 5.83
C LEU A 204 1.80 -16.48 6.64
N GLN A 205 1.55 -17.64 6.02
CA GLN A 205 1.09 -18.85 6.71
C GLN A 205 2.10 -19.36 7.74
N GLU A 206 3.39 -19.34 7.39
CA GLU A 206 4.47 -19.70 8.30
C GLU A 206 4.56 -18.76 9.50
N GLN A 207 4.39 -17.44 9.28
CA GLN A 207 4.35 -16.45 10.36
C GLN A 207 3.15 -16.63 11.30
N GLU A 208 1.98 -16.97 10.77
CA GLU A 208 0.80 -17.25 11.60
C GLU A 208 1.01 -18.48 12.47
N LYS A 209 1.52 -19.58 11.90
CA LYS A 209 1.87 -20.78 12.67
C LYS A 209 2.89 -20.50 13.77
N ALA A 210 3.91 -19.68 13.50
CA ALA A 210 4.91 -19.31 14.51
C ALA A 210 4.32 -18.50 15.68
N LYS A 211 3.31 -17.65 15.42
CA LYS A 211 2.60 -16.88 16.45
C LYS A 211 1.67 -17.74 17.31
N GLU A 212 1.15 -18.84 16.77
CA GLU A 212 0.32 -19.79 17.52
C GLU A 212 1.17 -20.66 18.46
N VAL A 213 2.39 -21.01 18.07
CA VAL A 213 3.31 -21.82 18.90
C VAL A 213 3.91 -21.03 20.08
N THR A 214 3.87 -19.70 20.04
CA THR A 214 4.39 -18.82 21.11
C THR A 214 3.31 -18.32 22.08
N LYS A 215 2.06 -18.72 21.90
CA LYS A 215 0.95 -18.49 22.84
C LYS A 215 0.74 -19.70 23.74
#